data_AF-A0A2V5X1P9-F1
#
_entry.id   AF-A0A2V5X1P9-F1
#
_cell.length_a   1.000
_cell.length_b   1.000
_cell.length_c   1.000
_cell.angle_alpha   90.00
_cell.angle_beta   90.00
_cell.angle_gamma   90.00
#
_symmetry.space_group_name_H-M   'P 1'
#
loop_
_entity.id
_entity.type
_entity.pdbx_description
1 polymer ?
#
loop_
_entity_poly.entity_id
_entity_poly.type
_entity_poly.pdbx_seq_one_letter_code
_entity_poly.pdbx_strand_id
1 'polypeptide(L)'
;TPGERALRPPVIEANPAIIWRINGQKGRLAAINCYEFTNLLIRDLLRGRVEGLVIAANNQDVTTFDNLVESTHYDLFSHVILVNAEKFGGSAVRAPYKERWDRRIFDIHGSNLFAVNVCSLNLQDFRGPSQKPKKSKPAGFVIHS
;
A
#
# COMPACT_ATOMS: atom_id res chain seq x y z
N THR A 1 9.47 28.62 -12.06
CA THR A 1 9.07 30.05 -11.97
C THR A 1 8.26 30.28 -10.70
N PRO A 2 8.03 31.54 -10.25
CA PRO A 2 7.25 31.81 -9.03
C PRO A 2 5.82 31.23 -8.99
N GLY A 3 5.32 30.67 -10.11
CA GLY A 3 4.00 30.02 -10.21
C GLY A 3 3.95 28.52 -9.93
N GLU A 4 5.07 27.80 -9.79
CA GLU A 4 5.05 26.32 -9.57
C GLU A 4 4.79 25.93 -8.11
N ARG A 5 4.85 26.88 -7.18
CA ARG A 5 4.61 26.63 -5.76
C ARG A 5 3.12 26.46 -5.42
N ALA A 6 2.23 26.91 -6.29
CA ALA A 6 0.78 26.94 -6.09
C ALA A 6 0.02 25.67 -6.50
N LEU A 7 0.68 24.75 -7.24
CA LEU A 7 0.09 23.46 -7.63
C LEU A 7 0.41 22.33 -6.67
N ARG A 8 1.20 22.59 -5.64
CA ARG A 8 1.32 21.67 -4.51
C ARG A 8 0.12 21.98 -3.63
N PRO A 9 -0.90 21.10 -3.53
CA PRO A 9 -1.87 21.24 -2.46
C PRO A 9 -1.10 21.30 -1.15
N PRO A 10 -1.66 21.89 -0.09
CA PRO A 10 -1.06 21.80 1.24
C PRO A 10 -0.95 20.31 1.57
N VAL A 11 0.20 19.74 1.25
CA VAL A 11 0.62 18.45 1.74
C VAL A 11 0.79 18.75 3.20
N ILE A 12 -0.21 18.33 3.97
CA ILE A 12 -0.15 18.30 5.42
C ILE A 12 1.27 17.87 5.75
N GLU A 13 2.01 18.73 6.45
CA GLU A 13 3.39 18.52 6.88
C GLU A 13 3.49 17.37 7.91
N ALA A 14 2.51 16.47 7.94
CA ALA A 14 2.56 15.20 8.60
C ALA A 14 3.30 14.26 7.67
N ASN A 15 4.52 13.88 8.06
CA ASN A 15 5.15 12.68 7.57
C ASN A 15 4.20 11.50 7.86
N PRO A 16 3.42 10.97 6.89
CA PRO A 16 2.42 9.96 7.18
C PRO A 16 3.06 8.57 7.37
N ALA A 17 4.35 8.45 7.06
CA ALA A 17 5.14 7.26 7.27
C ALA A 17 5.73 7.29 8.69
N ILE A 18 5.00 6.71 9.64
CA ILE A 18 5.57 6.40 10.94
C ILE A 18 6.59 5.27 10.72
N ILE A 19 7.84 5.49 11.10
CA ILE A 19 8.85 4.44 11.08
C ILE A 19 8.57 3.53 12.27
N TRP A 20 8.06 2.34 12.01
CA TRP A 20 7.88 1.32 13.03
C TRP A 20 9.13 0.43 13.09
N ARG A 21 9.53 0.03 14.30
CA ARG A 21 10.42 -1.12 14.48
C ARG A 21 9.57 -2.29 14.92
N ILE A 22 9.44 -3.29 14.06
CA ILE A 22 8.72 -4.52 14.37
C ILE A 22 9.77 -5.61 14.55
N ASN A 23 9.85 -6.22 15.75
CA ASN A 23 10.78 -7.31 16.07
C ASN A 23 12.27 -6.99 15.76
N GLY A 24 12.71 -5.75 16.02
CA GLY A 24 14.10 -5.32 15.78
C GLY A 24 14.44 -5.01 14.32
N GLN A 25 13.55 -5.35 13.37
CA GLN A 25 13.68 -4.95 11.96
C GLN A 25 13.01 -3.59 11.74
N LYS A 26 13.70 -2.69 11.03
CA LYS A 26 13.13 -1.40 10.62
C LYS A 26 12.15 -1.66 9.48
N GLY A 27 10.96 -1.05 9.54
CA GLY A 27 9.99 -1.05 8.45
C GLY A 27 9.15 0.22 8.51
N ARG A 28 9.03 0.93 7.40
CA ARG A 28 8.23 2.14 7.28
C ARG A 28 6.84 1.73 6.83
N LEU A 29 5.87 1.95 7.71
CA LEU A 29 4.47 1.70 7.43
C LEU A 29 3.73 3.04 7.46
N ALA A 30 2.78 3.18 6.55
CA ALA A 30 1.74 4.20 6.67
C ALA A 30 0.39 3.51 6.81
N ALA A 31 -0.53 4.19 7.49
CA ALA A 31 -1.92 3.80 7.56
C ALA A 31 -2.77 4.99 7.12
N ILE A 32 -3.74 4.73 6.26
CA ILE A 32 -4.71 5.73 5.77
C ILE A 32 -6.10 5.11 5.75
N ASN A 33 -7.14 5.93 5.63
CA ASN A 33 -8.49 5.43 5.43
C ASN A 33 -8.84 5.29 3.93
N CYS A 34 -10.00 4.67 3.65
CA CYS A 34 -10.45 4.43 2.29
C CYS A 34 -10.65 5.70 1.47
N TYR A 35 -11.00 6.83 2.08
CA TYR A 35 -11.17 8.11 1.39
C TYR A 35 -9.81 8.68 0.95
N GLU A 36 -8.83 8.71 1.85
CA GLU A 36 -7.45 9.12 1.56
C GLU A 36 -6.79 8.24 0.50
N PHE A 37 -7.11 6.94 0.47
CA PHE A 37 -6.57 6.02 -0.52
C PHE A 37 -6.97 6.37 -1.96
N THR A 38 -8.12 7.01 -2.15
CA THR A 38 -8.54 7.50 -3.49
C THR A 38 -7.70 8.67 -3.97
N ASN A 39 -7.07 9.42 -3.05
CA ASN A 39 -6.27 10.58 -3.38
C ASN A 39 -4.90 10.16 -3.92
N LEU A 40 -4.68 10.40 -5.22
CA LEU A 40 -3.42 10.10 -5.89
C LEU A 40 -2.22 10.81 -5.25
N LEU A 41 -2.39 12.03 -4.76
CA LEU A 41 -1.30 12.83 -4.19
C LEU A 41 -0.83 12.28 -2.84
N ILE A 42 -1.73 11.69 -2.05
CA ILE A 42 -1.36 10.99 -0.81
C ILE A 42 -0.57 9.72 -1.17
N ARG A 43 -0.99 8.97 -2.19
CA ARG A 43 -0.24 7.79 -2.66
C ARG A 43 1.14 8.20 -3.20
N ASP A 44 1.24 9.26 -4.00
CA ASP A 44 2.52 9.77 -4.49
C ASP A 44 3.43 10.25 -3.36
N LEU A 45 2.86 10.89 -2.33
CA LEU A 45 3.61 11.25 -1.12
C LEU A 45 4.18 10.02 -0.40
N LEU A 46 3.53 8.87 -0.44
CA LEU A 46 4.04 7.65 0.22
C LEU A 46 5.04 6.88 -0.65
N ARG A 47 5.04 7.11 -1.97
CA ARG A 47 5.90 6.43 -2.93
C ARG A 47 7.37 6.53 -2.54
N GLY A 48 8.04 5.38 -2.44
CA GLY A 48 9.44 5.31 -2.05
C GLY A 48 9.75 5.63 -0.59
N ARG A 49 8.77 6.07 0.20
CA ARG A 49 8.89 6.40 1.64
C ARG A 49 8.45 5.28 2.56
N VAL A 50 7.52 4.42 2.12
CA VAL A 50 7.04 3.25 2.89
C VAL A 50 7.49 1.93 2.26
N GLU A 51 7.36 0.84 3.02
CA GLU A 51 7.47 -0.56 2.55
C GLU A 51 6.15 -1.32 2.70
N GLY A 52 5.20 -0.75 3.45
CA GLY A 52 3.84 -1.23 3.57
C GLY A 52 2.85 -0.07 3.77
N LEU A 53 1.71 -0.18 3.11
CA LEU A 53 0.57 0.72 3.28
C LEU A 53 -0.62 -0.09 3.77
N VAL A 54 -1.17 0.29 4.92
CA VAL A 54 -2.41 -0.27 5.46
C VAL A 54 -3.56 0.68 5.16
N ILE A 55 -4.66 0.16 4.62
CA ILE A 55 -5.87 0.92 4.33
C ILE A 55 -7.02 0.33 5.14
N ALA A 56 -7.56 1.12 6.06
CA ALA A 56 -8.81 0.79 6.73
C ALA A 56 -9.99 1.24 5.87
N ALA A 57 -10.92 0.34 5.57
CA ALA A 57 -12.06 0.59 4.72
C ALA A 57 -13.37 0.15 5.37
N ASN A 58 -14.42 0.90 5.06
CA ASN A 58 -15.80 0.54 5.31
C ASN A 58 -16.60 0.89 4.04
N ASN A 59 -16.28 0.20 2.94
CA ASN A 59 -16.70 0.60 1.61
C ASN A 59 -17.44 -0.53 0.88
N GLN A 60 -18.57 -0.19 0.26
CA GLN A 60 -19.40 -1.14 -0.48
C GLN A 60 -18.92 -1.39 -1.91
N ASP A 61 -18.27 -0.40 -2.54
CA ASP A 61 -17.70 -0.53 -3.88
C ASP A 61 -16.35 -1.28 -3.82
N VAL A 62 -16.42 -2.59 -3.63
CA VAL A 62 -15.25 -3.47 -3.53
C VAL A 62 -14.43 -3.46 -4.82
N THR A 63 -15.10 -3.44 -5.98
CA THR A 63 -14.43 -3.52 -7.29
C THR A 63 -13.51 -2.33 -7.54
N THR A 64 -13.96 -1.11 -7.20
CA THR A 64 -13.10 0.07 -7.30
C THR A 64 -11.85 -0.05 -6.43
N PHE A 65 -12.00 -0.52 -5.19
CA PHE A 65 -10.87 -0.65 -4.27
C PHE A 65 -9.93 -1.79 -4.67
N ASP A 66 -10.43 -2.89 -5.21
CA ASP A 66 -9.60 -3.95 -5.78
C ASP A 66 -8.68 -3.41 -6.90
N ASN A 67 -9.24 -2.59 -7.79
CA ASN A 67 -8.48 -1.95 -8.87
C ASN A 67 -7.45 -0.94 -8.33
N LEU A 68 -7.81 -0.20 -7.28
CA LEU A 68 -6.87 0.70 -6.61
C LEU A 68 -5.74 -0.06 -5.92
N VAL A 69 -6.00 -1.20 -5.29
CA VAL A 69 -4.97 -2.04 -4.66
C VAL A 69 -4.06 -2.66 -5.73
N GLU A 70 -4.62 -3.16 -6.85
CA GLU A 70 -3.84 -3.74 -7.97
C GLU A 70 -2.91 -2.71 -8.64
N SER A 71 -3.34 -1.46 -8.77
CA SER A 71 -2.47 -0.38 -9.30
C SER A 71 -1.45 0.08 -8.26
N THR A 72 -1.90 0.36 -7.04
CA THR A 72 -1.09 1.07 -6.04
C THR A 72 0.09 0.24 -5.53
N HIS A 73 -0.04 -1.09 -5.44
CA HIS A 73 1.07 -1.93 -4.95
C HIS A 73 2.31 -1.84 -5.86
N TYR A 74 2.10 -1.66 -7.16
CA TYR A 74 3.18 -1.48 -8.11
C TYR A 74 3.71 -0.06 -8.05
N ASP A 75 2.83 0.95 -8.06
CA ASP A 75 3.22 2.37 -8.07
C ASP A 75 4.03 2.77 -6.82
N LEU A 76 3.58 2.34 -5.64
CA LEU A 76 4.33 2.51 -4.39
C LEU A 76 5.54 1.58 -4.28
N PHE A 77 5.60 0.55 -5.11
CA PHE A 77 6.55 -0.54 -5.07
C PHE A 77 6.72 -1.11 -3.64
N SER A 78 5.58 -1.42 -2.99
CA SER A 78 5.48 -1.76 -1.57
C SER A 78 4.33 -2.75 -1.32
N HIS A 79 4.23 -3.31 -0.11
CA HIS A 79 3.04 -4.06 0.30
C HIS A 79 1.85 -3.11 0.43
N VAL A 80 0.68 -3.53 -0.06
CA VAL A 80 -0.58 -2.79 0.11
C VAL A 80 -1.60 -3.75 0.74
N ILE A 81 -2.11 -3.35 1.90
CA ILE A 81 -2.95 -4.15 2.79
C ILE A 81 -4.26 -3.40 2.96
N LEU A 82 -5.31 -3.85 2.28
CA LEU A 82 -6.66 -3.32 2.42
C LEU A 82 -7.44 -4.20 3.40
N VAL A 83 -7.96 -3.58 4.46
CA VAL A 83 -8.83 -4.21 5.45
C VAL A 83 -10.19 -3.53 5.37
N ASN A 84 -11.18 -4.23 4.82
CA ASN A 84 -12.53 -3.72 4.69
C ASN A 84 -13.47 -4.37 5.71
N ALA A 85 -14.56 -3.67 6.05
CA ALA A 85 -15.59 -4.17 6.95
C ALA A 85 -16.21 -5.48 6.43
N GLU A 86 -16.52 -6.38 7.36
CA GLU A 86 -17.04 -7.72 7.12
C GLU A 86 -18.34 -7.71 6.31
N LYS A 87 -19.16 -6.69 6.51
CA LYS A 87 -20.42 -6.49 5.77
C LYS A 87 -20.22 -6.45 4.26
N PHE A 88 -19.07 -5.97 3.79
CA PHE A 88 -18.80 -5.78 2.36
C PHE A 88 -17.78 -6.79 1.80
N GLY A 89 -16.86 -7.29 2.65
CA GLY A 89 -15.73 -8.10 2.19
C GLY A 89 -14.75 -7.26 1.36
N GLY A 90 -13.91 -7.90 0.53
CA GLY A 90 -12.95 -7.18 -0.32
C GLY A 90 -11.64 -6.79 0.38
N SER A 91 -11.32 -7.44 1.50
CA SER A 91 -10.00 -7.30 2.13
C SER A 91 -8.95 -8.00 1.27
N ALA A 92 -7.79 -7.37 1.09
CA ALA A 92 -6.79 -7.82 0.13
C ALA A 92 -5.38 -7.45 0.56
N VAL A 93 -4.40 -8.29 0.19
CA VAL A 93 -2.97 -8.01 0.36
C VAL A 93 -2.25 -8.28 -0.96
N ARG A 94 -1.58 -7.24 -1.48
CA ARG A 94 -0.77 -7.32 -2.69
C ARG A 94 0.63 -6.75 -2.49
N ALA A 95 1.59 -7.22 -3.27
CA ALA A 95 2.95 -6.68 -3.31
C ALA A 95 3.59 -6.88 -4.69
N PRO A 96 4.54 -6.05 -5.15
CA PRO A 96 5.07 -6.05 -6.52
C PRO A 96 6.06 -7.20 -6.84
N TYR A 97 5.71 -8.43 -6.47
CA TYR A 97 6.42 -9.63 -6.91
C TYR A 97 6.17 -9.92 -8.40
N LYS A 98 7.14 -10.60 -9.02
CA LYS A 98 7.12 -10.93 -10.44
C LYS A 98 5.97 -11.90 -10.73
N GLU A 99 5.96 -13.03 -10.02
CA GLU A 99 4.99 -14.09 -10.20
C GLU A 99 3.61 -13.69 -9.68
N ARG A 100 2.56 -14.10 -10.39
CA ARG A 100 1.18 -13.67 -10.11
C ARG A 100 0.68 -14.18 -8.75
N TRP A 101 0.99 -15.43 -8.40
CA TRP A 101 0.58 -16.05 -7.14
C TRP A 101 1.32 -15.47 -5.94
N ASP A 102 2.54 -14.95 -6.12
CA ASP A 102 3.24 -14.24 -5.05
C ASP A 102 2.73 -12.81 -4.88
N ARG A 103 2.34 -12.17 -5.99
CA ARG A 103 1.84 -10.79 -6.00
C ARG A 103 0.53 -10.64 -5.24
N ARG A 104 -0.38 -11.60 -5.42
CA ARG A 104 -1.65 -11.68 -4.69
C ARG A 104 -1.45 -12.59 -3.49
N ILE A 105 -1.04 -12.00 -2.38
CA ILE A 105 -0.75 -12.75 -1.14
C ILE A 105 -2.04 -13.29 -0.56
N PHE A 106 -3.11 -12.49 -0.62
CA PHE A 106 -4.40 -12.84 -0.06
C PHE A 106 -5.50 -11.93 -0.64
N ASP A 107 -6.69 -12.49 -0.85
CA ASP A 107 -7.93 -11.76 -1.13
C ASP A 107 -9.09 -12.50 -0.43
N ILE A 108 -10.01 -11.75 0.19
CA ILE A 108 -11.32 -12.26 0.60
C ILE A 108 -12.41 -11.50 -0.13
N HIS A 109 -13.26 -12.26 -0.81
CA HIS A 109 -14.48 -11.78 -1.44
C HIS A 109 -15.68 -12.49 -0.79
N GLY A 110 -16.69 -11.72 -0.42
CA GLY A 110 -17.89 -12.22 0.27
C GLY A 110 -18.36 -11.24 1.34
N SER A 111 -19.64 -10.85 1.27
CA SER A 111 -20.30 -9.98 2.27
C SER A 111 -20.80 -10.78 3.48
N ASN A 112 -20.80 -10.15 4.65
CA ASN A 112 -21.24 -10.73 5.94
C ASN A 112 -20.40 -11.95 6.37
N LEU A 113 -19.10 -11.92 6.09
CA LEU A 113 -18.16 -12.95 6.51
C LEU A 113 -17.15 -12.37 7.49
N PHE A 114 -17.15 -12.88 8.72
CA PHE A 114 -16.06 -12.63 9.66
C PHE A 114 -14.94 -13.66 9.42
N ALA A 115 -13.76 -13.20 9.01
CA ALA A 115 -12.61 -14.05 8.74
C ALA A 115 -11.34 -13.43 9.33
N VAL A 116 -10.53 -14.25 9.98
CA VAL A 116 -9.19 -13.88 10.46
C VAL A 116 -8.17 -14.51 9.52
N ASN A 117 -7.32 -13.68 8.93
CA ASN A 117 -6.28 -14.12 8.00
C ASN A 117 -4.92 -13.72 8.52
N VAL A 118 -4.00 -14.67 8.48
CA VAL A 118 -2.64 -14.49 8.95
C VAL A 118 -1.71 -14.67 7.76
N CYS A 119 -0.93 -13.64 7.45
CA CYS A 119 0.10 -13.70 6.43
C CYS A 119 1.40 -13.08 6.95
N SER A 120 2.52 -13.60 6.46
CA SER A 120 3.86 -13.10 6.79
C SER A 120 4.38 -12.23 5.65
N LEU A 121 4.67 -10.97 5.95
CA LEU A 121 5.16 -9.99 4.98
C LEU A 121 6.60 -9.60 5.31
N ASN A 122 7.51 -9.69 4.34
CA ASN A 122 8.87 -9.20 4.53
C ASN A 122 8.99 -7.76 4.01
N LEU A 123 8.90 -6.79 4.90
CA LEU A 123 8.95 -5.37 4.54
C LEU A 123 10.27 -4.96 3.86
N GLN A 124 11.35 -5.73 4.02
CA GLN A 124 12.63 -5.41 3.38
C GLN A 124 12.73 -5.86 1.92
N ASP A 125 11.77 -6.65 1.44
CA ASP A 125 11.81 -7.20 0.09
C ASP A 125 11.90 -6.13 -0.99
N PHE A 126 11.45 -4.89 -0.79
CA PHE A 126 11.46 -3.86 -1.86
C PHE A 126 12.55 -2.80 -1.71
N ARG A 127 13.38 -2.90 -0.67
CA ARG A 127 14.55 -2.03 -0.47
C ARG A 127 15.88 -2.77 -0.42
N GLY A 128 15.87 -4.03 0.00
CA GLY A 128 17.04 -4.89 0.06
C GLY A 128 16.93 -6.11 -0.84
N PRO A 129 17.77 -7.13 -0.61
CA PRO A 129 17.61 -8.45 -1.19
C PRO A 129 16.23 -9.02 -0.83
N SER A 130 15.63 -9.76 -1.77
CA SER A 130 14.38 -10.49 -1.56
C SER A 130 14.59 -11.94 -1.92
N GLN A 131 13.91 -12.83 -1.21
CA GLN A 131 13.89 -14.25 -1.52
C GLN A 131 13.05 -14.55 -2.77
N LYS A 132 12.05 -13.69 -3.06
CA LYS A 132 11.17 -13.82 -4.22
C LYS A 132 11.57 -12.85 -5.34
N PRO A 133 11.44 -13.25 -6.62
CA PRO A 133 11.68 -12.35 -7.74
C PRO A 133 10.65 -11.20 -7.73
N LYS A 134 11.13 -9.98 -7.97
CA LYS A 134 10.32 -8.75 -7.98
C LYS A 134 10.07 -8.30 -9.41
N LYS A 135 9.04 -7.47 -9.62
CA LYS A 135 8.95 -6.68 -10.85
C LYS A 135 10.10 -5.67 -10.93
N SER A 136 10.36 -5.16 -12.13
CA SER A 136 11.14 -3.93 -12.30
C SER A 136 10.47 -2.78 -11.56
N LYS A 137 11.28 -1.83 -11.08
CA LYS A 137 10.74 -0.63 -10.43
C LYS A 137 9.93 0.18 -11.46
N PRO A 138 8.81 0.82 -11.05
CA PRO A 138 8.09 1.72 -11.92
C PRO A 138 8.97 2.90 -12.34
N ALA A 139 8.65 3.50 -13.48
CA ALA A 139 9.37 4.67 -13.99
C ALA A 139 9.40 5.80 -12.94
N GLY A 140 10.57 6.42 -12.74
CA GLY A 140 10.76 7.51 -11.80
C GLY A 140 10.73 7.12 -10.32
N PHE A 141 10.69 5.83 -9.98
CA PHE A 141 10.70 5.40 -8.57
C PHE A 141 12.07 5.66 -7.91
N VAL A 142 12.06 6.39 -6.80
CA VAL A 142 13.23 6.68 -5.97
C VAL A 142 12.94 6.27 -4.53
N ILE A 143 13.92 5.65 -3.85
CA ILE A 143 13.81 5.36 -2.43
C ILE A 143 14.22 6.62 -1.66
N HIS A 144 13.35 7.10 -0.78
CA HIS A 144 13.65 8.20 0.12
C HIS A 144 14.23 7.63 1.42
N SER A 145 15.19 8.28 2.06
CA SER A 145 15.71 7.91 3.38
C SER A 145 14.72 8.22 4.50
#